data_AF-A0A2E0K3C8-F1
#
_entry.id   AF-A0A2E0K3C8-F1
#
_cell.length_a   1.000
_cell.length_b   1.000
_cell.length_c   1.000
_cell.angle_alpha   90.00
_cell.angle_beta   90.00
_cell.angle_gamma   90.00
#
_symmetry.space_group_name_H-M   'P 1'
#
loop_
_entity.id
_entity.type
_entity.pdbx_description
1 polymer ?
#
loop_
_entity_poly.entity_id
_entity_poly.type
_entity_poly.pdbx_seq_one_letter_code
_entity_poly.pdbx_strand_id
1 'polypeptide(L)'
;MLPDPQLNAPLLGEEVERLDDLLQQYGKDYGLLSVDELDGYLTAIVSGPHLIRPNEWYPEIWGGRGFEPDWEKEADYQDFMVLTMRHINSLIDTLMGSPENYEPILSVNDIHRPQFLFPQGWCKGYLYASELWGVVDKPETVAEKMAVMAMFFNDEGQEELSSLTDEEYQALVAQLGPAASDIFKYWIERREPVYEEDISDIFLTEDEIGWLEDILMKYGTDDSVLCMAELDGFCAAVVSSPNMIYPDQWYPALWNKAGNDSYLPDWEEEEELHFLQLVSKHMVSIETVLVSSPEHYEVLLPYSETEQGIVYVAEEWAFGYMRGVDLCCWPDMPEEISSCLYAISLHGREDNFDVLEALSLEEHQQTVAEITPAVIKIYQFWSDVRKAAEEIPRTVVRDAPKVGRNEPCPCGSGKKYKQCCLH
;
A
#
# COMPACT_ATOMS: atom_id res chain seq x y z
N MET A 1 1.30 -21.71 6.70
CA MET A 1 2.36 -21.01 5.95
C MET A 1 1.75 -20.65 4.62
N LEU A 2 1.14 -19.47 4.54
CA LEU A 2 0.84 -18.87 3.25
C LEU A 2 2.20 -18.46 2.63
N PRO A 3 2.40 -18.64 1.31
CA PRO A 3 3.65 -18.29 0.66
C PRO A 3 3.86 -16.76 0.66
N ASP A 4 5.13 -16.37 0.68
CA ASP A 4 5.67 -15.02 0.58
C ASP A 4 4.92 -14.15 -0.47
N PRO A 5 4.17 -13.11 -0.07
CA PRO A 5 3.40 -12.30 -1.00
C PRO A 5 4.35 -11.36 -1.75
N GLN A 6 4.54 -11.59 -3.05
CA GLN A 6 5.11 -10.60 -3.94
C GLN A 6 4.19 -9.36 -3.95
N LEU A 7 4.64 -8.24 -3.39
CA LEU A 7 3.85 -7.03 -3.13
C LEU A 7 3.18 -6.41 -4.36
N ASN A 8 3.70 -6.67 -5.56
CA ASN A 8 3.17 -6.17 -6.82
C ASN A 8 2.64 -7.29 -7.72
N ALA A 9 2.64 -8.55 -7.24
CA ALA A 9 2.14 -9.65 -8.04
C ALA A 9 0.61 -9.63 -8.08
N PRO A 10 0.01 -9.97 -9.24
CA PRO A 10 -1.42 -10.17 -9.36
C PRO A 10 -1.95 -11.18 -8.34
N LEU A 11 -3.17 -10.95 -7.85
CA LEU A 11 -3.83 -11.89 -6.95
C LEU A 11 -4.00 -13.27 -7.60
N LEU A 12 -3.81 -14.32 -6.81
CA LEU A 12 -4.12 -15.68 -7.22
C LEU A 12 -5.63 -15.92 -7.16
N GLY A 13 -6.14 -16.91 -7.90
CA GLY A 13 -7.57 -17.21 -7.94
C GLY A 13 -8.20 -17.47 -6.56
N GLU A 14 -7.48 -18.14 -5.66
CA GLU A 14 -7.95 -18.38 -4.28
C GLU A 14 -8.04 -17.10 -3.43
N GLU A 15 -7.20 -16.11 -3.75
CA GLU A 15 -7.18 -14.82 -3.06
C GLU A 15 -8.26 -13.87 -3.61
N VAL A 16 -8.55 -13.96 -4.91
CA VAL A 16 -9.71 -13.31 -5.55
C VAL A 16 -11.00 -13.86 -4.95
N GLU A 17 -11.12 -15.19 -4.82
CA GLU A 17 -12.27 -15.83 -4.14
C GLU A 17 -12.38 -15.39 -2.68
N ARG A 18 -11.25 -15.25 -1.97
CA ARG A 18 -11.24 -14.76 -0.58
C ARG A 18 -11.75 -13.32 -0.47
N LEU A 19 -11.35 -12.42 -1.36
CA LEU A 19 -11.87 -11.05 -1.38
C LEU A 19 -13.39 -11.03 -1.67
N ASP A 20 -13.84 -11.86 -2.60
CA ASP A 20 -15.27 -11.97 -2.94
C ASP A 20 -16.09 -12.44 -1.73
N ASP A 21 -15.63 -13.47 -1.02
CA ASP A 21 -16.26 -13.96 0.20
C ASP A 21 -16.34 -12.89 1.29
N LEU A 22 -15.28 -12.10 1.47
CA LEU A 22 -15.23 -11.01 2.45
C LEU A 22 -16.20 -9.88 2.10
N LEU A 23 -16.26 -9.47 0.84
CA LEU A 23 -17.21 -8.46 0.36
C LEU A 23 -18.66 -8.93 0.52
N GLN A 24 -18.97 -10.19 0.23
CA GLN A 24 -20.30 -10.75 0.42
C GLN A 24 -20.67 -10.89 1.91
N GLN A 25 -19.71 -11.25 2.76
CA GLN A 25 -19.94 -11.45 4.19
C GLN A 25 -20.19 -10.12 4.92
N TYR A 26 -19.40 -9.10 4.61
CA TYR A 26 -19.37 -7.83 5.36
C TYR A 26 -20.05 -6.67 4.63
N GLY A 27 -20.27 -6.79 3.33
CA GLY A 27 -20.94 -5.79 2.50
C GLY A 27 -22.42 -5.61 2.86
N LYS A 28 -22.90 -4.38 2.71
CA LYS A 28 -24.31 -3.99 2.87
C LYS A 28 -24.85 -3.50 1.52
N ASP A 29 -26.17 -3.36 1.40
CA ASP A 29 -26.86 -2.99 0.14
C ASP A 29 -26.32 -1.73 -0.57
N TYR A 30 -25.61 -0.85 0.13
CA TYR A 30 -25.05 0.40 -0.40
C TYR A 30 -23.55 0.32 -0.75
N GLY A 31 -22.87 -0.78 -0.43
CA GLY A 31 -21.45 -1.00 -0.73
C GLY A 31 -21.21 -1.86 -1.97
N LEU A 32 -19.94 -2.18 -2.20
CA LEU A 32 -19.51 -3.15 -3.20
C LEU A 32 -19.74 -4.56 -2.64
N LEU A 33 -20.27 -5.46 -3.47
CA LEU A 33 -20.71 -6.79 -3.02
C LEU A 33 -19.95 -7.95 -3.66
N SER A 34 -19.00 -7.66 -4.53
CA SER A 34 -18.24 -8.68 -5.26
C SER A 34 -16.89 -8.16 -5.72
N VAL A 35 -15.97 -9.08 -5.98
CA VAL A 35 -14.58 -8.77 -6.32
C VAL A 35 -14.46 -8.09 -7.70
N ASP A 36 -15.37 -8.36 -8.64
CA ASP A 36 -15.40 -7.64 -9.92
C ASP A 36 -15.84 -6.18 -9.74
N GLU A 37 -16.81 -5.90 -8.85
CA GLU A 37 -17.16 -4.53 -8.45
C GLU A 37 -15.95 -3.83 -7.79
N LEU A 38 -15.24 -4.51 -6.89
CA LEU A 38 -14.03 -3.98 -6.25
C LEU A 38 -12.91 -3.73 -7.26
N ASP A 39 -12.66 -4.64 -8.21
CA ASP A 39 -11.64 -4.48 -9.24
C ASP A 39 -11.90 -3.25 -10.11
N GLY A 40 -13.15 -3.08 -10.58
CA GLY A 40 -13.53 -1.91 -11.35
C GLY A 40 -13.36 -0.61 -10.54
N TYR A 41 -13.78 -0.65 -9.27
CA TYR A 41 -13.63 0.47 -8.34
C TYR A 41 -12.17 0.88 -8.17
N LEU A 42 -11.30 -0.06 -7.79
CA LEU A 42 -9.88 0.21 -7.59
C LEU A 42 -9.16 0.62 -8.87
N THR A 43 -9.57 0.06 -10.02
CA THR A 43 -9.03 0.50 -11.31
C THR A 43 -9.31 1.98 -11.53
N ALA A 44 -10.53 2.46 -11.27
CA ALA A 44 -10.88 3.87 -11.39
C ALA A 44 -10.15 4.77 -10.38
N ILE A 45 -9.90 4.29 -9.15
CA ILE A 45 -9.05 5.00 -8.17
C ILE A 45 -7.64 5.20 -8.74
N VAL A 46 -7.06 4.17 -9.34
CA VAL A 46 -5.69 4.22 -9.89
C VAL A 46 -5.63 5.03 -11.20
N SER A 47 -6.66 4.98 -12.04
CA SER A 47 -6.68 5.60 -13.38
C SER A 47 -7.16 7.05 -13.42
N GLY A 48 -7.48 7.64 -12.27
CA GLY A 48 -8.09 8.96 -12.19
C GLY A 48 -7.17 10.16 -12.49
N PRO A 49 -7.73 11.38 -12.53
CA PRO A 49 -7.00 12.63 -12.79
C PRO A 49 -6.07 13.07 -11.66
N HIS A 50 -6.21 12.53 -10.45
CA HIS A 50 -5.37 12.84 -9.29
C HIS A 50 -5.35 11.63 -8.33
N LEU A 51 -4.45 11.67 -7.34
CA LEU A 51 -4.42 10.69 -6.27
C LEU A 51 -5.64 10.89 -5.36
N ILE A 52 -6.45 9.84 -5.17
CA ILE A 52 -7.51 9.82 -4.16
C ILE A 52 -6.95 9.16 -2.90
N ARG A 53 -7.10 9.81 -1.74
CA ARG A 53 -6.49 9.33 -0.51
C ARG A 53 -7.27 8.14 0.06
N PRO A 54 -6.62 7.22 0.81
CA PRO A 54 -7.29 6.07 1.43
C PRO A 54 -8.52 6.43 2.27
N ASN A 55 -8.50 7.54 3.00
CA ASN A 55 -9.65 7.99 3.79
C ASN A 55 -10.84 8.48 2.95
N GLU A 56 -10.65 8.69 1.65
CA GLU A 56 -11.71 9.06 0.71
C GLU A 56 -12.28 7.83 0.00
N TRP A 57 -11.43 6.90 -0.47
CA TRP A 57 -11.91 5.74 -1.23
C TRP A 57 -12.28 4.53 -0.37
N TYR A 58 -11.62 4.30 0.77
CA TYR A 58 -11.88 3.10 1.58
C TYR A 58 -13.31 3.04 2.14
N PRO A 59 -13.87 4.11 2.75
CA PRO A 59 -15.23 4.07 3.26
C PRO A 59 -16.27 3.78 2.16
N GLU A 60 -16.02 4.27 0.95
CA GLU A 60 -16.91 4.13 -0.19
C GLU A 60 -17.06 2.68 -0.69
N ILE A 61 -16.06 1.83 -0.45
CA ILE A 61 -16.19 0.38 -0.69
C ILE A 61 -17.40 -0.18 0.09
N TRP A 62 -17.67 0.36 1.27
CA TRP A 62 -18.70 -0.12 2.18
C TRP A 62 -20.00 0.70 2.13
N GLY A 63 -20.11 1.66 1.20
CA GLY A 63 -21.26 2.55 1.05
C GLY A 63 -21.12 3.90 1.76
N GLY A 64 -19.90 4.28 2.12
CA GLY A 64 -19.54 5.58 2.69
C GLY A 64 -19.23 5.52 4.19
N ARG A 65 -18.83 6.68 4.74
CA ARG A 65 -18.46 6.80 6.16
C ARG A 65 -19.58 6.38 7.11
N GLY A 66 -19.23 5.58 8.10
CA GLY A 66 -20.14 5.00 9.08
C GLY A 66 -20.83 3.70 8.62
N PHE A 67 -20.54 3.22 7.41
CA PHE A 67 -21.07 1.96 6.89
C PHE A 67 -20.05 0.83 6.86
N GLU A 68 -18.79 1.12 7.23
CA GLU A 68 -17.69 0.16 7.32
C GLU A 68 -18.07 -1.07 8.16
N PRO A 69 -17.43 -2.23 7.92
CA PRO A 69 -17.72 -3.44 8.66
C PRO A 69 -17.23 -3.35 10.10
N ASP A 70 -18.08 -3.80 11.02
CA ASP A 70 -17.61 -4.27 12.32
C ASP A 70 -17.01 -5.67 12.10
N TRP A 71 -15.69 -5.74 11.88
CA TRP A 71 -15.01 -7.00 11.59
C TRP A 71 -15.16 -7.99 12.74
N GLU A 72 -15.77 -9.15 12.48
CA GLU A 72 -15.94 -10.18 13.51
C GLU A 72 -14.61 -10.84 13.89
N LYS A 73 -13.66 -10.83 12.95
CA LYS A 73 -12.33 -11.41 13.11
C LYS A 73 -11.29 -10.46 12.57
N GLU A 74 -10.26 -10.22 13.38
CA GLU A 74 -9.09 -9.45 12.98
C GLU A 74 -8.45 -10.01 11.69
N ALA A 75 -8.34 -11.33 11.57
CA ALA A 75 -7.80 -11.96 10.36
C ALA A 75 -8.60 -11.65 9.08
N ASP A 76 -9.90 -11.41 9.17
CA ASP A 76 -10.72 -11.07 8.00
C ASP A 76 -10.42 -9.64 7.53
N TYR A 77 -10.25 -8.69 8.47
CA TYR A 77 -9.81 -7.32 8.18
C TYR A 77 -8.42 -7.32 7.54
N GLN A 78 -7.48 -8.06 8.15
CA GLN A 78 -6.11 -8.16 7.66
C GLN A 78 -6.04 -8.74 6.24
N ASP A 79 -6.74 -9.86 6.00
CA ASP A 79 -6.85 -10.44 4.66
C ASP A 79 -7.42 -9.44 3.65
N PHE A 80 -8.51 -8.75 4.01
CA PHE A 80 -9.14 -7.76 3.13
C PHE A 80 -8.17 -6.64 2.77
N MET A 81 -7.51 -6.04 3.77
CA MET A 81 -6.60 -4.91 3.57
C MET A 81 -5.38 -5.29 2.76
N VAL A 82 -4.72 -6.41 3.10
CA VAL A 82 -3.52 -6.88 2.40
C VAL A 82 -3.83 -7.19 0.94
N LEU A 83 -4.91 -7.94 0.68
CA LEU A 83 -5.27 -8.31 -0.69
C LEU A 83 -5.72 -7.09 -1.51
N THR A 84 -6.49 -6.18 -0.93
CA THR A 84 -6.92 -4.93 -1.59
C THR A 84 -5.73 -4.05 -1.96
N MET A 85 -4.79 -3.84 -1.04
CA MET A 85 -3.60 -3.03 -1.30
C MET A 85 -2.66 -3.68 -2.32
N ARG A 86 -2.46 -5.00 -2.23
CA ARG A 86 -1.65 -5.73 -3.21
C ARG A 86 -2.28 -5.68 -4.60
N HIS A 87 -3.61 -5.69 -4.67
CA HIS A 87 -4.33 -5.50 -5.92
C HIS A 87 -4.13 -4.10 -6.50
N ILE A 88 -4.25 -3.04 -5.70
CA ILE A 88 -3.95 -1.66 -6.12
C ILE A 88 -2.52 -1.56 -6.67
N ASN A 89 -1.54 -2.13 -5.96
CA ASN A 89 -0.15 -2.12 -6.42
C ASN A 89 0.02 -2.86 -7.74
N SER A 90 -0.60 -4.04 -7.88
CA SER A 90 -0.58 -4.80 -9.15
C SER A 90 -1.23 -4.03 -10.29
N LEU A 91 -2.31 -3.29 -10.03
CA LEU A 91 -2.97 -2.44 -11.02
C LEU A 91 -2.05 -1.29 -11.46
N ILE A 92 -1.41 -0.61 -10.50
CA ILE A 92 -0.45 0.47 -10.79
C ILE A 92 0.71 -0.06 -11.64
N ASP A 93 1.33 -1.16 -11.22
CA ASP A 93 2.46 -1.79 -11.91
C ASP A 93 2.07 -2.18 -13.35
N THR A 94 0.91 -2.81 -13.51
CA THR A 94 0.41 -3.23 -14.83
C THR A 94 0.11 -2.02 -15.71
N LEU A 95 -0.62 -1.01 -15.21
CA LEU A 95 -1.03 0.15 -16.00
C LEU A 95 0.17 1.06 -16.37
N MET A 96 1.19 1.12 -15.52
CA MET A 96 2.41 1.89 -15.78
C MET A 96 3.40 1.16 -16.69
N GLY A 97 3.66 -0.12 -16.41
CA GLY A 97 4.74 -0.88 -17.05
C GLY A 97 4.29 -1.72 -18.25
N SER A 98 3.06 -2.21 -18.27
CA SER A 98 2.55 -3.13 -19.30
C SER A 98 1.03 -2.99 -19.52
N PRO A 99 0.53 -1.79 -19.86
CA PRO A 99 -0.91 -1.52 -19.95
C PRO A 99 -1.63 -2.41 -20.98
N GLU A 100 -0.93 -2.92 -22.00
CA GLU A 100 -1.49 -3.87 -22.96
C GLU A 100 -1.85 -5.24 -22.37
N ASN A 101 -1.30 -5.57 -21.20
CA ASN A 101 -1.57 -6.81 -20.47
C ASN A 101 -2.64 -6.64 -19.39
N TYR A 102 -3.18 -5.42 -19.22
CA TYR A 102 -4.26 -5.19 -18.26
C TYR A 102 -5.55 -5.91 -18.70
N GLU A 103 -6.05 -6.78 -17.83
CA GLU A 103 -7.33 -7.48 -18.00
C GLU A 103 -8.19 -7.26 -16.75
N PRO A 104 -9.45 -6.81 -16.90
CA PRO A 104 -10.36 -6.63 -15.77
C PRO A 104 -10.81 -7.98 -15.19
N ILE A 105 -11.02 -8.02 -13.87
CA ILE A 105 -11.63 -9.17 -13.19
C ILE A 105 -13.14 -9.11 -13.44
N LEU A 106 -13.66 -10.07 -14.23
CA LEU A 106 -15.07 -10.13 -14.60
C LEU A 106 -15.73 -11.41 -14.11
N SER A 107 -16.98 -11.31 -13.67
CA SER A 107 -17.80 -12.45 -13.26
C SER A 107 -18.15 -13.38 -14.42
N VAL A 108 -18.33 -14.67 -14.12
CA VAL A 108 -18.85 -15.69 -15.05
C VAL A 108 -20.20 -16.20 -14.54
N ASN A 109 -21.24 -16.22 -15.38
CA ASN A 109 -22.54 -16.75 -14.97
C ASN A 109 -22.62 -18.27 -15.20
N ASP A 110 -22.53 -19.03 -14.11
CA ASP A 110 -22.55 -20.50 -14.13
C ASP A 110 -23.91 -21.13 -14.48
N ILE A 111 -25.00 -20.37 -14.47
CA ILE A 111 -26.36 -20.94 -14.54
C ILE A 111 -26.91 -20.99 -15.98
N HIS A 112 -26.60 -19.99 -16.81
CA HIS A 112 -27.22 -19.86 -18.14
C HIS A 112 -26.23 -19.91 -19.31
N ARG A 113 -25.02 -19.38 -19.15
CA ARG A 113 -23.96 -19.35 -20.17
C ARG A 113 -22.56 -19.37 -19.53
N PRO A 114 -22.04 -20.55 -19.13
CA PRO A 114 -20.80 -20.71 -18.36
C PRO A 114 -19.50 -20.35 -19.11
N GLN A 115 -19.60 -19.64 -20.23
CA GLN A 115 -18.47 -19.18 -21.06
C GLN A 115 -18.58 -17.68 -21.38
N PHE A 116 -19.52 -16.97 -20.76
CA PHE A 116 -19.81 -15.58 -21.04
C PHE A 116 -19.39 -14.72 -19.84
N LEU A 117 -18.59 -13.71 -20.10
CA LEU A 117 -18.14 -12.73 -19.10
C LEU A 117 -19.25 -11.68 -18.87
N PHE A 118 -19.42 -11.29 -17.62
CA PHE A 118 -20.42 -10.33 -17.17
C PHE A 118 -19.72 -9.12 -16.57
N PRO A 119 -19.60 -8.01 -17.33
CA PRO A 119 -18.83 -6.85 -16.89
C PRO A 119 -19.62 -5.87 -16.03
N GLN A 120 -20.89 -6.15 -15.71
CA GLN A 120 -21.78 -5.18 -15.04
C GLN A 120 -21.23 -4.76 -13.67
N GLY A 121 -20.71 -5.71 -12.87
CA GLY A 121 -20.11 -5.42 -11.58
C GLY A 121 -18.89 -4.51 -11.73
N TRP A 122 -17.96 -4.90 -12.59
CA TRP A 122 -16.78 -4.10 -12.93
C TRP A 122 -17.12 -2.68 -13.39
N CYS A 123 -18.02 -2.54 -14.36
CA CYS A 123 -18.42 -1.23 -14.88
C CYS A 123 -19.11 -0.37 -13.81
N LYS A 124 -19.94 -0.97 -12.95
CA LYS A 124 -20.56 -0.29 -11.81
C LYS A 124 -19.49 0.25 -10.86
N GLY A 125 -18.54 -0.58 -10.45
CA GLY A 125 -17.45 -0.20 -9.56
C GLY A 125 -16.62 0.96 -10.14
N TYR A 126 -16.21 0.84 -11.40
CA TYR A 126 -15.42 1.86 -12.08
C TYR A 126 -16.14 3.21 -12.16
N LEU A 127 -17.40 3.20 -12.59
CA LEU A 127 -18.19 4.42 -12.70
C LEU A 127 -18.45 5.04 -11.32
N TYR A 128 -18.69 4.22 -10.31
CA TYR A 128 -18.88 4.67 -8.93
C TYR A 128 -17.64 5.39 -8.39
N ALA A 129 -16.45 4.78 -8.48
CA ALA A 129 -15.21 5.43 -8.05
C ALA A 129 -14.87 6.66 -8.89
N SER A 130 -15.28 6.72 -10.17
CA SER A 130 -15.01 7.88 -11.02
C SER A 130 -15.73 9.16 -10.60
N GLU A 131 -16.77 9.06 -9.75
CA GLU A 131 -17.40 10.22 -9.12
C GLU A 131 -16.48 10.89 -8.09
N LEU A 132 -15.56 10.12 -7.47
CA LEU A 132 -14.55 10.65 -6.54
C LEU A 132 -13.48 11.49 -7.24
N TRP A 133 -13.41 11.45 -8.58
CA TRP A 133 -12.57 12.37 -9.35
C TRP A 133 -13.04 13.82 -9.27
N GLY A 134 -14.19 14.11 -8.64
CA GLY A 134 -14.72 15.45 -8.48
C GLY A 134 -15.06 16.13 -9.82
N VAL A 135 -15.05 17.47 -9.80
CA VAL A 135 -15.39 18.27 -10.98
C VAL A 135 -14.17 18.38 -11.89
N VAL A 136 -14.04 17.42 -12.81
CA VAL A 136 -12.97 17.38 -13.81
C VAL A 136 -13.57 17.35 -15.21
N ASP A 137 -12.99 18.17 -16.11
CA ASP A 137 -13.36 18.19 -17.53
C ASP A 137 -12.87 16.90 -18.20
N LYS A 138 -13.81 16.07 -18.67
CA LYS A 138 -13.52 14.82 -19.35
C LYS A 138 -13.44 15.10 -20.86
N PRO A 139 -12.26 15.08 -21.49
CA PRO A 139 -12.18 15.27 -22.93
C PRO A 139 -12.95 14.17 -23.66
N GLU A 140 -13.32 14.44 -24.91
CA GLU A 140 -14.06 13.49 -25.75
C GLU A 140 -13.43 12.09 -25.76
N THR A 141 -12.11 12.00 -25.82
CA THR A 141 -11.37 10.73 -25.77
C THR A 141 -11.60 9.93 -24.49
N VAL A 142 -11.63 10.56 -23.31
CA VAL A 142 -11.93 9.89 -22.03
C VAL A 142 -13.42 9.59 -21.92
N ALA A 143 -14.26 10.53 -22.34
CA ALA A 143 -15.71 10.39 -22.31
C ALA A 143 -16.20 9.21 -23.16
N GLU A 144 -15.64 9.02 -24.36
CA GLU A 144 -15.94 7.88 -25.24
C GLU A 144 -15.61 6.54 -24.58
N LYS A 145 -14.45 6.44 -23.90
CA LYS A 145 -14.05 5.22 -23.19
C LYS A 145 -14.96 4.92 -22.00
N MET A 146 -15.34 5.94 -21.24
CA MET A 146 -16.30 5.80 -20.14
C MET A 146 -17.71 5.46 -20.63
N ALA A 147 -18.10 5.94 -21.82
CA ALA A 147 -19.40 5.62 -22.42
C ALA A 147 -19.54 4.11 -22.71
N VAL A 148 -18.45 3.44 -23.11
CA VAL A 148 -18.43 1.97 -23.26
C VAL A 148 -18.73 1.28 -21.93
N MET A 149 -18.14 1.76 -20.83
CA MET A 149 -18.40 1.22 -19.48
C MET A 149 -19.85 1.48 -19.06
N ALA A 150 -20.36 2.68 -19.30
CA ALA A 150 -21.74 3.09 -18.99
C ALA A 150 -22.80 2.26 -19.73
N MET A 151 -22.51 1.80 -20.95
CA MET A 151 -23.41 0.94 -21.72
C MET A 151 -23.75 -0.37 -21.00
N PHE A 152 -22.82 -0.91 -20.19
CA PHE A 152 -23.06 -2.12 -19.40
C PHE A 152 -23.78 -1.85 -18.08
N PHE A 153 -23.99 -0.59 -17.70
CA PHE A 153 -24.57 -0.21 -16.42
C PHE A 153 -25.97 0.40 -16.54
N ASN A 154 -26.21 1.28 -17.53
CA ASN A 154 -27.47 2.01 -17.63
C ASN A 154 -28.57 1.24 -18.40
N ASP A 155 -29.84 1.57 -18.11
CA ASP A 155 -31.00 0.89 -18.71
C ASP A 155 -31.04 1.02 -20.24
N GLU A 156 -30.64 2.18 -20.78
CA GLU A 156 -30.59 2.43 -22.22
C GLU A 156 -29.55 1.52 -22.92
N GLY A 157 -28.38 1.36 -22.32
CA GLY A 157 -27.33 0.48 -22.83
C GLY A 157 -27.71 -1.00 -22.73
N GLN A 158 -28.41 -1.41 -21.67
CA GLN A 158 -28.92 -2.79 -21.55
C GLN A 158 -29.91 -3.16 -22.68
N GLU A 159 -30.75 -2.21 -23.11
CA GLU A 159 -31.63 -2.42 -24.26
C GLU A 159 -30.82 -2.61 -25.56
N GLU A 160 -29.81 -1.80 -25.78
CA GLU A 160 -28.91 -1.91 -26.94
C GLU A 160 -28.15 -3.24 -26.94
N LEU A 161 -27.55 -3.61 -25.80
CA LEU A 161 -26.82 -4.87 -25.61
C LEU A 161 -27.69 -6.10 -25.88
N SER A 162 -29.00 -6.04 -25.56
CA SER A 162 -29.94 -7.14 -25.77
C SER A 162 -30.15 -7.48 -27.25
N SER A 163 -29.83 -6.55 -28.16
CA SER A 163 -29.99 -6.68 -29.60
C SER A 163 -28.73 -7.19 -30.32
N LEU A 164 -27.59 -7.23 -29.61
CA LEU A 164 -26.30 -7.62 -30.17
C LEU A 164 -26.16 -9.13 -30.35
N THR A 165 -25.32 -9.52 -31.30
CA THR A 165 -24.82 -10.89 -31.38
C THR A 165 -23.81 -11.16 -30.27
N ASP A 166 -23.59 -12.45 -29.96
CA ASP A 166 -22.60 -12.86 -28.96
C ASP A 166 -21.18 -12.37 -29.32
N GLU A 167 -20.81 -12.32 -30.61
CA GLU A 167 -19.51 -11.82 -31.07
C GLU A 167 -19.37 -10.31 -30.87
N GLU A 168 -20.42 -9.53 -31.16
CA GLU A 168 -20.45 -8.08 -30.94
C GLU A 168 -20.38 -7.73 -29.45
N TYR A 169 -21.12 -8.46 -28.62
CA TYR A 169 -21.07 -8.29 -27.17
C TYR A 169 -19.66 -8.56 -26.62
N GLN A 170 -19.05 -9.68 -26.99
CA GLN A 170 -17.69 -10.02 -26.52
C GLN A 170 -16.65 -9.02 -27.04
N ALA A 171 -16.83 -8.46 -28.25
CA ALA A 171 -15.98 -7.39 -28.75
C ALA A 171 -16.13 -6.08 -27.96
N LEU A 172 -17.30 -5.79 -27.39
CA LEU A 172 -17.48 -4.65 -26.47
C LEU A 172 -16.84 -4.94 -25.10
N VAL A 173 -17.02 -6.15 -24.55
CA VAL A 173 -16.36 -6.55 -23.29
C VAL A 173 -14.84 -6.45 -23.40
N ALA A 174 -14.27 -6.90 -24.51
CA ALA A 174 -12.83 -6.83 -24.77
C ALA A 174 -12.28 -5.40 -24.87
N GLN A 175 -13.13 -4.37 -24.99
CA GLN A 175 -12.71 -2.98 -25.00
C GLN A 175 -12.52 -2.39 -23.60
N LEU A 176 -13.05 -3.01 -22.54
CA LEU A 176 -12.99 -2.46 -21.18
C LEU A 176 -11.54 -2.30 -20.69
N GLY A 177 -10.70 -3.32 -20.87
CA GLY A 177 -9.28 -3.27 -20.52
C GLY A 177 -8.52 -2.13 -21.23
N PRO A 178 -8.53 -2.10 -22.57
CA PRO A 178 -7.95 -0.99 -23.33
C PRO A 178 -8.53 0.38 -22.97
N ALA A 179 -9.83 0.47 -22.67
CA ALA A 179 -10.48 1.70 -22.27
C ALA A 179 -9.93 2.24 -20.93
N ALA A 180 -9.83 1.39 -19.90
CA ALA A 180 -9.25 1.78 -18.61
C ALA A 180 -7.77 2.19 -18.75
N SER A 181 -7.00 1.44 -19.54
CA SER A 181 -5.59 1.73 -19.82
C SER A 181 -5.40 3.06 -20.55
N ASP A 182 -6.24 3.36 -21.54
CA ASP A 182 -6.22 4.63 -22.26
C ASP A 182 -6.58 5.81 -21.34
N ILE A 183 -7.55 5.62 -20.43
CA ILE A 183 -7.93 6.64 -19.44
C ILE A 183 -6.76 6.88 -18.45
N PHE A 184 -6.17 5.81 -17.90
CA PHE A 184 -4.99 5.91 -17.04
C PHE A 184 -3.87 6.69 -17.73
N LYS A 185 -3.52 6.30 -18.97
CA LYS A 185 -2.49 6.95 -19.76
C LYS A 185 -2.78 8.43 -20.01
N TYR A 186 -4.03 8.77 -20.34
CA TYR A 186 -4.42 10.15 -20.55
C TYR A 186 -4.16 11.00 -19.30
N TRP A 187 -4.57 10.52 -18.13
CA TRP A 187 -4.47 11.27 -16.88
C TRP A 187 -3.07 11.28 -16.29
N ILE A 188 -2.35 10.16 -16.28
CA ILE A 188 -1.01 10.08 -15.68
C ILE A 188 -0.01 11.05 -16.33
N GLU A 189 -0.12 11.26 -17.64
CA GLU A 189 0.69 12.24 -18.39
C GLU A 189 0.35 13.71 -18.06
N ARG A 190 -0.80 13.94 -17.41
CA ARG A 190 -1.40 15.27 -17.15
C ARG A 190 -1.63 15.55 -15.67
N ARG A 191 -1.40 14.56 -14.80
CA ARG A 191 -1.34 14.78 -13.36
C ARG A 191 -0.28 15.84 -13.12
N GLU A 192 -0.70 16.98 -12.57
CA GLU A 192 0.30 17.94 -12.12
C GLU A 192 1.17 17.24 -11.06
N PRO A 193 2.49 17.41 -11.11
CA PRO A 193 3.32 17.17 -9.93
C PRO A 193 2.66 17.85 -8.74
N VAL A 194 2.60 17.20 -7.59
CA VAL A 194 2.17 17.86 -6.35
C VAL A 194 3.12 19.05 -6.13
N TYR A 195 2.67 20.29 -6.37
CA TYR A 195 3.50 21.51 -6.33
C TYR A 195 3.36 22.26 -4.98
N GLU A 196 4.39 23.04 -4.65
CA GLU A 196 4.76 23.66 -3.36
C GLU A 196 3.66 24.26 -2.43
N GLU A 197 2.50 24.68 -2.93
CA GLU A 197 1.40 25.14 -2.05
C GLU A 197 0.62 23.96 -1.41
N ASP A 198 0.64 22.76 -2.01
CA ASP A 198 0.12 21.51 -1.43
C ASP A 198 1.16 20.80 -0.54
N ILE A 199 2.42 21.27 -0.54
CA ILE A 199 3.49 20.67 0.26
C ILE A 199 3.34 21.03 1.76
N SER A 200 2.72 22.16 2.11
CA SER A 200 2.42 22.43 3.53
C SER A 200 1.47 21.40 4.12
N ASP A 201 0.57 20.84 3.31
CA ASP A 201 -0.42 19.85 3.74
C ASP A 201 0.16 18.44 3.88
N ILE A 202 1.35 18.16 3.34
CA ILE A 202 2.05 16.89 3.58
C ILE A 202 2.88 16.93 4.87
N PHE A 203 3.30 18.12 5.32
CA PHE A 203 4.03 18.25 6.58
C PHE A 203 3.07 18.31 7.78
N LEU A 204 3.45 17.67 8.88
CA LEU A 204 2.73 17.82 10.13
C LEU A 204 2.85 19.27 10.64
N THR A 205 1.72 19.81 11.08
CA THR A 205 1.65 21.10 11.78
C THR A 205 2.08 20.94 13.24
N GLU A 206 2.41 22.05 13.92
CA GLU A 206 2.76 22.02 15.35
C GLU A 206 1.64 21.40 16.21
N ASP A 207 0.38 21.67 15.87
CA ASP A 207 -0.78 21.10 16.58
C ASP A 207 -0.90 19.58 16.36
N GLU A 208 -0.65 19.10 15.13
CA GLU A 208 -0.65 17.66 14.81
C GLU A 208 0.53 16.92 15.49
N ILE A 209 1.71 17.56 15.56
CA ILE A 209 2.87 17.02 16.27
C ILE A 209 2.56 16.91 17.77
N GLY A 210 2.02 17.97 18.37
CA GLY A 210 1.64 17.97 19.79
C GLY A 210 0.58 16.92 20.11
N TRP A 211 -0.40 16.74 19.22
CA TRP A 211 -1.40 15.69 19.37
C TRP A 211 -0.80 14.28 19.28
N LEU A 212 0.13 14.04 18.34
CA LEU A 212 0.83 12.76 18.25
C LEU A 212 1.66 12.48 19.51
N GLU A 213 2.35 13.47 20.07
CA GLU A 213 3.07 13.31 21.35
C GLU A 213 2.13 12.90 22.48
N ASP A 214 0.99 13.56 22.60
CA ASP A 214 -0.02 13.25 23.61
C ASP A 214 -0.57 11.82 23.44
N ILE A 215 -0.80 11.39 22.19
CA ILE A 215 -1.33 10.05 21.87
C ILE A 215 -0.30 8.94 22.14
N LEU A 216 0.95 9.13 21.71
CA LEU A 216 2.04 8.21 22.00
C LEU A 216 2.24 8.06 23.52
N MET A 217 2.11 9.15 24.28
CA MET A 217 2.20 9.08 25.74
C MET A 217 0.96 8.45 26.40
N LYS A 218 -0.24 8.72 25.88
CA LYS A 218 -1.51 8.19 26.41
C LYS A 218 -1.58 6.67 26.30
N TYR A 219 -1.15 6.13 25.16
CA TYR A 219 -1.27 4.70 24.83
C TYR A 219 0.05 3.93 24.86
N GLY A 220 1.19 4.61 25.02
CA GLY A 220 2.50 3.99 25.02
C GLY A 220 2.74 3.05 26.21
N THR A 221 3.49 1.99 25.95
CA THR A 221 4.05 1.07 26.95
C THR A 221 5.57 1.00 26.81
N ASP A 222 6.26 0.32 27.73
CA ASP A 222 7.72 0.15 27.67
C ASP A 222 8.23 -0.47 26.34
N ASP A 223 7.38 -1.17 25.61
CA ASP A 223 7.72 -1.80 24.32
C ASP A 223 7.34 -0.95 23.09
N SER A 224 6.56 0.13 23.30
CA SER A 224 6.04 0.99 22.24
C SER A 224 7.03 2.09 21.83
N VAL A 225 6.73 2.77 20.73
CA VAL A 225 7.29 4.08 20.38
C VAL A 225 6.67 5.12 21.31
N LEU A 226 7.49 5.93 21.97
CA LEU A 226 7.05 6.78 23.08
C LEU A 226 7.08 8.27 22.82
N CYS A 227 7.80 8.72 21.78
CA CYS A 227 7.93 10.14 21.46
C CYS A 227 8.01 10.38 19.95
N MET A 228 7.85 11.64 19.56
CA MET A 228 7.93 12.04 18.15
C MET A 228 9.29 11.78 17.52
N ALA A 229 10.39 11.90 18.27
CA ALA A 229 11.73 11.59 17.74
C ALA A 229 11.86 10.11 17.38
N GLU A 230 11.39 9.22 18.26
CA GLU A 230 11.39 7.77 18.01
C GLU A 230 10.41 7.40 16.88
N LEU A 231 9.25 8.04 16.79
CA LEU A 231 8.32 7.85 15.67
C LEU A 231 8.94 8.31 14.35
N ASP A 232 9.61 9.46 14.33
CA ASP A 232 10.30 9.99 13.14
C ASP A 232 11.37 9.02 12.64
N GLY A 233 12.21 8.50 13.54
CA GLY A 233 13.23 7.50 13.20
C GLY A 233 12.61 6.21 12.65
N PHE A 234 11.55 5.72 13.28
CA PHE A 234 10.81 4.54 12.80
C PHE A 234 10.25 4.75 11.38
N CYS A 235 9.55 5.87 11.17
CA CYS A 235 9.01 6.24 9.87
C CYS A 235 10.11 6.37 8.79
N ALA A 236 11.24 7.00 9.13
CA ALA A 236 12.37 7.13 8.22
C ALA A 236 12.95 5.78 7.81
N ALA A 237 13.05 4.81 8.73
CA ALA A 237 13.50 3.46 8.41
C ALA A 237 12.49 2.69 7.55
N VAL A 238 11.19 2.80 7.86
CA VAL A 238 10.11 2.18 7.07
C VAL A 238 10.11 2.70 5.63
N VAL A 239 10.19 4.02 5.45
CA VAL A 239 10.27 4.68 4.13
C VAL A 239 11.56 4.30 3.38
N SER A 240 12.67 4.13 4.10
CA SER A 240 13.96 3.74 3.53
C SER A 240 14.09 2.24 3.22
N SER A 241 13.07 1.44 3.54
CA SER A 241 13.14 -0.01 3.47
C SER A 241 13.37 -0.55 2.03
N PRO A 242 14.12 -1.65 1.86
CA PRO A 242 14.28 -2.32 0.56
C PRO A 242 12.94 -2.78 -0.05
N ASN A 243 11.95 -3.07 0.80
CA ASN A 243 10.61 -3.48 0.39
C ASN A 243 9.58 -2.53 1.02
N MET A 244 8.47 -2.29 0.32
CA MET A 244 7.34 -1.57 0.90
C MET A 244 6.82 -2.31 2.13
N ILE A 245 6.53 -1.58 3.20
CA ILE A 245 6.00 -2.12 4.46
C ILE A 245 4.57 -1.63 4.59
N TYR A 246 3.64 -2.56 4.80
CA TYR A 246 2.22 -2.25 4.85
C TYR A 246 1.75 -1.87 6.27
N PRO A 247 0.59 -1.18 6.40
CA PRO A 247 0.03 -0.81 7.69
C PRO A 247 -0.07 -1.96 8.68
N ASP A 248 -0.48 -3.16 8.26
CA ASP A 248 -0.55 -4.35 9.12
C ASP A 248 0.80 -4.77 9.71
N GLN A 249 1.91 -4.36 9.10
CA GLN A 249 3.25 -4.67 9.55
C GLN A 249 3.81 -3.55 10.44
N TRP A 250 3.75 -2.29 9.99
CA TRP A 250 4.36 -1.19 10.75
C TRP A 250 3.49 -0.71 11.91
N TYR A 251 2.16 -0.80 11.80
CA TYR A 251 1.28 -0.30 12.86
C TYR A 251 1.41 -1.11 14.16
N PRO A 252 1.35 -2.46 14.17
CA PRO A 252 1.58 -3.21 15.40
C PRO A 252 3.00 -3.05 15.95
N ALA A 253 3.98 -2.78 15.09
CA ALA A 253 5.37 -2.58 15.49
C ALA A 253 5.60 -1.25 16.22
N LEU A 254 4.73 -0.25 16.03
CA LEU A 254 4.75 0.97 16.85
C LEU A 254 4.41 0.69 18.31
N TRP A 255 3.56 -0.29 18.57
CA TRP A 255 3.04 -0.57 19.90
C TRP A 255 3.75 -1.74 20.58
N ASN A 256 4.37 -2.64 19.80
CA ASN A 256 5.01 -3.85 20.27
C ASN A 256 6.47 -3.99 19.86
N LYS A 257 7.25 -4.61 20.74
CA LYS A 257 8.52 -5.23 20.38
C LYS A 257 8.26 -6.64 19.83
N ALA A 258 8.94 -7.01 18.75
CA ALA A 258 8.80 -8.31 18.11
C ALA A 258 8.98 -9.46 19.14
N GLY A 259 7.91 -10.27 19.35
CA GLY A 259 7.94 -11.46 20.19
C GLY A 259 7.29 -11.35 21.58
N ASN A 260 6.66 -10.22 21.94
CA ASN A 260 5.84 -10.09 23.16
C ASN A 260 4.33 -10.29 22.87
N ASP A 261 3.51 -10.45 23.91
CA ASP A 261 2.03 -10.49 23.76
C ASP A 261 1.56 -9.26 22.97
N SER A 262 0.71 -9.47 21.95
CA SER A 262 0.27 -8.44 21.00
C SER A 262 -0.54 -7.34 21.71
N TYR A 263 0.13 -6.30 22.19
CA TYR A 263 -0.48 -5.09 22.72
C TYR A 263 -0.85 -4.15 21.56
N LEU A 264 -2.12 -3.79 21.50
CA LEU A 264 -2.57 -2.66 20.69
C LEU A 264 -3.31 -1.71 21.61
N PRO A 265 -3.25 -0.39 21.37
CA PRO A 265 -4.03 0.57 22.14
C PRO A 265 -5.52 0.24 22.10
N ASP A 266 -6.18 0.43 23.24
CA ASP A 266 -7.65 0.43 23.33
C ASP A 266 -8.12 1.85 23.02
N TRP A 267 -8.27 2.16 21.74
CA TRP A 267 -8.54 3.51 21.25
C TRP A 267 -9.92 4.03 21.66
N GLU A 268 -10.01 5.34 21.88
CA GLU A 268 -11.29 6.04 21.81
C GLU A 268 -11.73 6.17 20.34
N GLU A 269 -13.05 6.17 20.10
CA GLU A 269 -13.61 6.35 18.74
C GLU A 269 -12.98 7.56 18.04
N GLU A 270 -12.62 7.41 16.76
CA GLU A 270 -11.97 8.41 15.90
C GLU A 270 -10.46 8.64 16.12
N GLU A 271 -9.88 8.33 17.30
CA GLU A 271 -8.45 8.60 17.57
C GLU A 271 -7.51 7.69 16.75
N GLU A 272 -7.84 6.40 16.60
CA GLU A 272 -7.02 5.44 15.83
C GLU A 272 -6.85 5.87 14.38
N LEU A 273 -7.95 6.23 13.74
CA LEU A 273 -7.96 6.64 12.33
C LEU A 273 -7.18 7.94 12.14
N HIS A 274 -7.32 8.90 13.08
CA HIS A 274 -6.57 10.14 13.02
C HIS A 274 -5.06 9.89 13.21
N PHE A 275 -4.69 9.01 14.15
CA PHE A 275 -3.30 8.60 14.35
C PHE A 275 -2.69 7.98 13.09
N LEU A 276 -3.38 7.01 12.49
CA LEU A 276 -2.94 6.37 11.24
C LEU A 276 -2.78 7.38 10.10
N GLN A 277 -3.69 8.37 10.00
CA GLN A 277 -3.60 9.44 9.00
C GLN A 277 -2.36 10.30 9.20
N LEU A 278 -2.07 10.73 10.43
CA LEU A 278 -0.93 11.58 10.72
C LEU A 278 0.40 10.85 10.57
N VAL A 279 0.50 9.59 11.01
CA VAL A 279 1.70 8.75 10.79
C VAL A 279 1.95 8.55 9.29
N SER A 280 0.89 8.25 8.52
CA SER A 280 1.01 8.09 7.06
C SER A 280 1.41 9.40 6.38
N LYS A 281 0.82 10.52 6.79
CA LYS A 281 1.18 11.87 6.34
C LYS A 281 2.67 12.15 6.61
N HIS A 282 3.15 11.81 7.81
CA HIS A 282 4.56 11.98 8.18
C HIS A 282 5.50 11.14 7.31
N MET A 283 5.18 9.86 7.09
CA MET A 283 5.96 8.99 6.20
C MET A 283 6.03 9.52 4.76
N VAL A 284 4.90 10.00 4.23
CA VAL A 284 4.85 10.64 2.90
C VAL A 284 5.70 11.90 2.87
N SER A 285 5.69 12.70 3.94
CA SER A 285 6.52 13.91 4.04
C SER A 285 8.02 13.57 4.01
N ILE A 286 8.45 12.57 4.78
CA ILE A 286 9.83 12.09 4.82
C ILE A 286 10.25 11.60 3.43
N GLU A 287 9.43 10.74 2.82
CA GLU A 287 9.72 10.22 1.48
C GLU A 287 9.84 11.34 0.45
N THR A 288 8.92 12.30 0.49
CA THR A 288 8.90 13.43 -0.46
C THR A 288 10.20 14.23 -0.37
N VAL A 289 10.68 14.52 0.85
CA VAL A 289 11.94 15.24 1.04
C VAL A 289 13.12 14.39 0.59
N LEU A 290 13.19 13.11 0.97
CA LEU A 290 14.28 12.21 0.59
C LEU A 290 14.39 11.99 -0.92
N VAL A 291 13.26 12.00 -1.64
CA VAL A 291 13.21 11.86 -3.11
C VAL A 291 13.56 13.16 -3.82
N SER A 292 12.92 14.26 -3.40
CA SER A 292 12.88 15.49 -4.20
C SER A 292 13.96 16.49 -3.80
N SER A 293 14.28 16.54 -2.50
CA SER A 293 15.13 17.55 -1.88
C SER A 293 15.96 16.97 -0.73
N PRO A 294 16.77 15.90 -0.96
CA PRO A 294 17.47 15.20 0.11
C PRO A 294 18.44 16.10 0.90
N GLU A 295 18.94 17.17 0.30
CA GLU A 295 19.77 18.18 0.99
C GLU A 295 19.01 19.00 2.06
N HIS A 296 17.68 18.93 2.07
CA HIS A 296 16.81 19.56 3.05
C HIS A 296 16.26 18.55 4.07
N TYR A 297 16.61 17.27 3.98
CA TYR A 297 16.23 16.28 4.97
C TYR A 297 17.01 16.49 6.26
N GLU A 298 16.31 16.51 7.39
CA GLU A 298 16.89 16.57 8.73
C GLU A 298 16.16 15.58 9.63
N VAL A 299 16.90 14.92 10.51
CA VAL A 299 16.31 14.01 11.51
C VAL A 299 15.74 14.80 12.69
N LEU A 300 14.60 14.36 13.24
CA LEU A 300 14.00 15.01 14.40
C LEU A 300 14.72 14.59 15.70
N LEU A 301 15.75 15.35 16.08
CA LEU A 301 16.52 15.11 17.30
C LEU A 301 16.11 16.07 18.44
N PRO A 302 15.71 15.54 19.61
CA PRO A 302 15.58 16.34 20.82
C PRO A 302 16.91 17.01 21.16
N TYR A 303 16.85 18.19 21.76
CA TYR A 303 18.05 18.91 22.17
C TYR A 303 17.90 19.54 23.55
N SER A 304 19.05 19.77 24.19
CA SER A 304 19.15 20.51 25.44
C SER A 304 20.07 21.72 25.28
N GLU A 305 19.67 22.85 25.87
CA GLU A 305 20.52 24.03 25.96
C GLU A 305 21.41 23.95 27.21
N THR A 306 22.72 24.01 27.00
CA THR A 306 23.72 24.01 28.07
C THR A 306 24.54 25.31 28.05
N GLU A 307 25.34 25.56 29.08
CA GLU A 307 26.29 26.70 29.08
C GLU A 307 27.32 26.63 27.94
N GLN A 308 27.51 25.45 27.34
CA GLN A 308 28.49 25.18 26.29
C GLN A 308 27.87 25.16 24.88
N GLY A 309 26.55 25.29 24.76
CA GLY A 309 25.81 25.25 23.50
C GLY A 309 24.64 24.27 23.51
N ILE A 310 24.08 24.04 22.32
CA ILE A 310 23.00 23.07 22.08
C ILE A 310 23.62 21.67 21.98
N VAL A 311 23.05 20.70 22.69
CA VAL A 311 23.44 19.29 22.66
C VAL A 311 22.25 18.47 22.16
N TYR A 312 22.43 17.77 21.05
CA TYR A 312 21.41 16.88 20.48
C TYR A 312 21.50 15.48 21.08
N VAL A 313 20.33 14.88 21.29
CA VAL A 313 20.11 13.54 21.82
C VAL A 313 19.65 12.67 20.66
N ALA A 314 20.41 11.63 20.34
CA ALA A 314 20.17 10.80 19.16
C ALA A 314 19.50 9.46 19.47
N GLU A 315 19.50 9.06 20.74
CA GLU A 315 19.14 7.73 21.19
C GLU A 315 17.69 7.40 20.86
N GLU A 316 16.74 8.27 21.21
CA GLU A 316 15.30 8.06 20.95
C GLU A 316 15.03 7.87 19.46
N TRP A 317 15.56 8.77 18.62
CA TRP A 317 15.43 8.69 17.18
C TRP A 317 16.06 7.41 16.61
N ALA A 318 17.28 7.08 17.04
CA ALA A 318 18.01 5.92 16.56
C ALA A 318 17.36 4.60 17.01
N PHE A 319 16.74 4.53 18.20
CA PHE A 319 15.94 3.37 18.62
C PHE A 319 14.76 3.14 17.68
N GLY A 320 14.05 4.23 17.35
CA GLY A 320 12.97 4.21 16.37
C GLY A 320 13.43 3.66 15.02
N TYR A 321 14.53 4.20 14.50
CA TYR A 321 15.10 3.77 13.22
C TYR A 321 15.50 2.29 13.24
N MET A 322 16.20 1.84 14.29
CA MET A 322 16.60 0.43 14.39
C MET A 322 15.40 -0.51 14.57
N ARG A 323 14.33 -0.06 15.23
CA ARG A 323 13.06 -0.80 15.27
C ARG A 323 12.47 -0.98 13.87
N GLY A 324 12.47 0.08 13.05
CA GLY A 324 12.03 -0.01 11.65
C GLY A 324 12.93 -0.93 10.81
N VAL A 325 14.25 -0.86 10.96
CA VAL A 325 15.21 -1.75 10.28
C VAL A 325 14.95 -3.23 10.64
N ASP A 326 14.72 -3.52 11.92
CA ASP A 326 14.43 -4.87 12.40
C ASP A 326 13.12 -5.41 11.87
N LEU A 327 12.07 -4.57 11.85
CA LEU A 327 10.78 -4.90 11.25
C LEU A 327 10.94 -5.29 9.77
N CYS A 328 11.75 -4.53 9.04
CA CYS A 328 11.92 -4.68 7.60
C CYS A 328 12.87 -5.81 7.20
N CYS A 329 13.57 -6.42 8.15
CA CYS A 329 14.54 -7.51 7.93
C CYS A 329 15.52 -7.20 6.78
N TRP A 330 16.20 -6.05 6.82
CA TRP A 330 17.04 -5.58 5.72
C TRP A 330 18.10 -6.61 5.31
N PRO A 331 18.23 -6.92 4.02
CA PRO A 331 19.23 -7.87 3.55
C PRO A 331 20.63 -7.25 3.62
N ASP A 332 21.65 -8.11 3.44
CA ASP A 332 23.04 -7.67 3.39
C ASP A 332 23.24 -6.58 2.32
N MET A 333 24.03 -5.56 2.69
CA MET A 333 24.30 -4.38 1.86
C MET A 333 25.81 -4.16 1.71
N PRO A 334 26.25 -3.35 0.73
CA PRO A 334 27.66 -3.02 0.57
C PRO A 334 28.26 -2.37 1.82
N GLU A 335 29.56 -2.58 2.05
CA GLU A 335 30.29 -2.09 3.24
C GLU A 335 30.10 -0.57 3.50
N GLU A 336 30.01 0.22 2.44
CA GLU A 336 29.73 1.66 2.54
C GLU A 336 28.36 1.94 3.17
N ILE A 337 27.31 1.25 2.72
CA ILE A 337 25.95 1.42 3.25
C ILE A 337 25.84 0.79 4.64
N SER A 338 26.52 -0.33 4.90
CA SER A 338 26.63 -0.91 6.24
C SER A 338 27.31 0.05 7.22
N SER A 339 28.29 0.84 6.78
CA SER A 339 28.94 1.86 7.61
C SER A 339 27.99 3.03 7.92
N CYS A 340 27.14 3.42 6.96
CA CYS A 340 26.06 4.37 7.21
C CYS A 340 25.06 3.83 8.23
N LEU A 341 24.61 2.58 8.08
CA LEU A 341 23.71 1.95 9.06
C LEU A 341 24.38 1.85 10.44
N TYR A 342 25.70 1.61 10.49
CA TYR A 342 26.45 1.60 11.74
C TYR A 342 26.39 2.96 12.45
N ALA A 343 26.56 4.08 11.73
CA ALA A 343 26.47 5.43 12.31
C ALA A 343 25.13 5.66 13.04
N ILE A 344 24.03 5.10 12.53
CA ILE A 344 22.72 5.15 13.17
C ILE A 344 22.65 4.16 14.34
N SER A 345 23.01 2.89 14.10
CA SER A 345 22.93 1.82 15.10
C SER A 345 23.82 2.03 16.32
N LEU A 346 24.88 2.86 16.19
CA LEU A 346 25.75 3.28 17.28
C LEU A 346 24.92 3.92 18.41
N HIS A 347 23.90 4.70 18.06
CA HIS A 347 23.00 5.38 18.99
C HIS A 347 21.72 4.59 19.30
N GLY A 348 21.35 3.61 18.46
CA GLY A 348 20.09 2.88 18.54
C GLY A 348 20.18 1.44 19.08
N ARG A 349 21.33 1.01 19.63
CA ARG A 349 21.52 -0.35 20.17
C ARG A 349 22.20 -0.33 21.52
N GLU A 350 21.64 -1.08 22.48
CA GLU A 350 22.17 -1.18 23.84
C GLU A 350 23.62 -1.68 23.89
N ASP A 351 24.00 -2.57 22.97
CA ASP A 351 25.37 -3.12 22.88
C ASP A 351 26.44 -2.04 22.64
N ASN A 352 26.05 -0.84 22.19
CA ASN A 352 26.95 0.27 21.91
C ASN A 352 27.05 1.30 23.06
N PHE A 353 26.33 1.13 24.17
CA PHE A 353 26.33 2.10 25.26
C PHE A 353 27.73 2.34 25.85
N ASP A 354 28.50 1.27 26.08
CA ASP A 354 29.88 1.37 26.58
C ASP A 354 30.79 2.19 25.62
N VAL A 355 30.51 2.15 24.31
CA VAL A 355 31.26 2.91 23.30
C VAL A 355 30.94 4.39 23.42
N LEU A 356 29.65 4.74 23.53
CA LEU A 356 29.18 6.11 23.66
C LEU A 356 29.64 6.74 24.99
N GLU A 357 29.59 6.00 26.10
CA GLU A 357 30.06 6.47 27.41
C GLU A 357 31.56 6.82 27.43
N ALA A 358 32.34 6.22 26.54
CA ALA A 358 33.77 6.49 26.42
C ALA A 358 34.09 7.76 25.60
N LEU A 359 33.13 8.31 24.86
CA LEU A 359 33.33 9.49 24.04
C LEU A 359 33.31 10.78 24.87
N SER A 360 34.12 11.76 24.48
CA SER A 360 33.91 13.13 24.92
C SER A 360 32.62 13.70 24.31
N LEU A 361 32.08 14.76 24.90
CA LEU A 361 30.88 15.44 24.37
C LEU A 361 31.08 15.89 22.91
N GLU A 362 32.27 16.38 22.55
CA GLU A 362 32.58 16.81 21.18
C GLU A 362 32.60 15.63 20.21
N GLU A 363 33.24 14.52 20.59
CA GLU A 363 33.26 13.28 19.77
C GLU A 363 31.85 12.69 19.63
N HIS A 364 31.05 12.68 20.69
CA HIS A 364 29.66 12.24 20.64
C HIS A 364 28.83 13.11 19.69
N GLN A 365 28.92 14.43 19.76
CA GLN A 365 28.16 15.30 18.86
C GLN A 365 28.64 15.16 17.40
N GLN A 366 29.91 14.79 17.16
CA GLN A 366 30.37 14.42 15.82
C GLN A 366 29.71 13.14 15.32
N THR A 367 29.56 12.10 16.15
CA THR A 367 28.86 10.87 15.72
C THR A 367 27.38 11.13 15.45
N VAL A 368 26.72 11.98 16.25
CA VAL A 368 25.33 12.40 16.02
C VAL A 368 25.16 13.11 14.67
N ALA A 369 26.11 13.97 14.29
CA ALA A 369 26.07 14.70 13.01
C ALA A 369 26.18 13.79 11.77
N GLU A 370 26.64 12.54 11.92
CA GLU A 370 26.73 11.57 10.83
C GLU A 370 25.39 10.86 10.54
N ILE A 371 24.37 11.02 11.40
CA ILE A 371 23.07 10.33 11.27
C ILE A 371 22.32 10.79 10.02
N THR A 372 22.05 12.10 9.88
CA THR A 372 21.33 12.65 8.71
C THR A 372 21.93 12.20 7.37
N PRO A 373 23.24 12.38 7.09
CA PRO A 373 23.81 11.95 5.82
C PRO A 373 23.80 10.43 5.64
N ALA A 374 23.84 9.65 6.72
CA ALA A 374 23.70 8.19 6.65
C ALA A 374 22.29 7.78 6.17
N VAL A 375 21.23 8.39 6.71
CA VAL A 375 19.84 8.11 6.30
C VAL A 375 19.64 8.39 4.81
N ILE A 376 20.09 9.55 4.34
CA ILE A 376 19.96 9.95 2.93
C ILE A 376 20.63 8.92 2.01
N LYS A 377 21.86 8.49 2.35
CA LYS A 377 22.59 7.49 1.55
C LYS A 377 21.90 6.13 1.54
N ILE A 378 21.41 5.69 2.69
CA ILE A 378 20.69 4.41 2.82
C ILE A 378 19.40 4.44 1.99
N TYR A 379 18.61 5.51 2.11
CA TYR A 379 17.38 5.69 1.32
C TYR A 379 17.67 5.64 -0.18
N GLN A 380 18.67 6.41 -0.64
CA GLN A 380 19.07 6.44 -2.06
C GLN A 380 19.47 5.07 -2.57
N PHE A 381 20.29 4.35 -1.80
CA PHE A 381 20.71 2.99 -2.15
C PHE A 381 19.52 2.05 -2.34
N TRP A 382 18.60 2.00 -1.37
CA TRP A 382 17.43 1.11 -1.48
C TRP A 382 16.43 1.57 -2.54
N SER A 383 16.27 2.88 -2.75
CA SER A 383 15.47 3.43 -3.85
C SER A 383 15.99 2.97 -5.22
N ASP A 384 17.31 3.00 -5.42
CA ASP A 384 17.93 2.53 -6.66
C ASP A 384 17.79 1.01 -6.84
N VAL A 385 17.89 0.24 -5.76
CA VAL A 385 17.63 -1.21 -5.78
C VAL A 385 16.18 -1.53 -6.15
N ARG A 386 15.20 -0.79 -5.60
CA ARG A 386 13.78 -0.97 -5.94
C ARG A 386 13.53 -0.70 -7.42
N LYS A 387 14.01 0.45 -7.93
CA LYS A 387 13.91 0.81 -9.36
C LYS A 387 14.58 -0.23 -10.27
N ALA A 388 15.74 -0.75 -9.88
CA ALA A 388 16.44 -1.77 -10.67
C ALA A 388 15.71 -3.13 -10.66
N ALA A 389 14.98 -3.46 -9.59
CA ALA A 389 14.19 -4.69 -9.51
C ALA A 389 12.94 -4.64 -10.42
N GLU A 390 12.36 -3.46 -10.61
CA GLU A 390 11.23 -3.21 -11.53
C GLU A 390 11.63 -3.42 -13.01
N GLU A 391 12.89 -3.19 -13.38
CA GLU A 391 13.37 -3.33 -14.77
C GLU A 391 13.71 -4.79 -15.20
N ILE A 392 13.64 -5.78 -14.29
CA ILE A 392 13.97 -7.18 -14.61
C ILE A 392 12.69 -8.00 -14.85
N PRO A 393 12.35 -8.36 -16.10
CA PRO A 393 11.21 -9.25 -16.37
C PRO A 393 11.51 -10.66 -15.84
N ARG A 394 10.97 -11.00 -14.67
CA ARG A 394 11.12 -12.34 -14.09
C ARG A 394 10.16 -13.31 -14.75
N THR A 395 10.63 -14.01 -15.78
CA THR A 395 9.89 -15.14 -16.35
C THR A 395 9.91 -16.30 -15.36
N VAL A 396 8.78 -16.58 -14.70
CA VAL A 396 8.62 -17.78 -13.87
C VAL A 396 8.51 -19.00 -14.78
N VAL A 397 9.58 -19.77 -14.88
CA VAL A 397 9.57 -21.09 -15.52
C VAL A 397 9.07 -22.11 -14.49
N ARG A 398 7.95 -22.77 -14.79
CA ARG A 398 7.46 -23.88 -13.95
C ARG A 398 8.45 -25.05 -13.99
N ASP A 399 8.91 -25.50 -12.82
CA ASP A 399 9.74 -26.70 -12.67
C ASP A 399 9.00 -28.01 -12.99
N ALA A 400 7.67 -27.98 -13.10
CA ALA A 400 6.85 -29.14 -13.40
C ALA A 400 5.89 -28.88 -14.58
N PRO A 401 5.67 -29.89 -15.47
CA PRO A 401 4.64 -29.80 -16.49
C PRO A 401 3.26 -29.58 -15.85
N LYS A 402 2.47 -28.68 -16.44
CA LYS A 402 1.06 -28.45 -16.03
C LYS A 402 0.29 -29.77 -16.14
N VAL A 403 -0.13 -30.35 -15.02
CA VAL A 403 -0.94 -31.57 -15.00
C VAL A 403 -2.25 -31.29 -15.73
N GLY A 404 -2.53 -32.08 -16.76
CA GLY A 404 -3.73 -31.90 -17.57
C GLY A 404 -4.98 -32.16 -16.73
N ARG A 405 -6.04 -31.37 -16.92
CA ARG A 405 -7.33 -31.49 -16.18
C ARG A 405 -7.92 -32.92 -16.18
N ASN A 406 -7.62 -33.72 -17.21
CA ASN A 406 -8.08 -35.11 -17.33
C ASN A 406 -7.02 -36.18 -16.97
N GLU A 407 -5.81 -35.79 -16.60
CA GLU A 407 -4.72 -36.70 -16.21
C GLU A 407 -4.92 -37.23 -14.79
N PRO A 408 -4.29 -38.37 -14.42
CA PRO A 408 -4.30 -38.88 -13.06
C PRO A 408 -3.78 -37.82 -12.09
N CYS A 409 -4.51 -37.60 -11.00
CA CYS A 409 -4.10 -36.62 -10.01
C CYS A 409 -2.85 -37.10 -9.25
N PRO A 410 -1.81 -36.26 -9.09
CA PRO A 410 -0.61 -36.61 -8.34
C PRO A 410 -0.87 -36.80 -6.84
N CYS A 411 -2.06 -36.45 -6.33
CA CYS A 411 -2.53 -36.70 -4.95
C CYS A 411 -2.57 -38.19 -4.57
N GLY A 412 -2.35 -39.12 -5.51
CA GLY A 412 -2.38 -40.57 -5.27
C GLY A 412 -3.77 -41.17 -5.13
N SER A 413 -4.83 -40.37 -5.34
CA SER A 413 -6.23 -40.81 -5.19
C SER A 413 -6.72 -41.78 -6.27
N GLY A 414 -5.96 -41.94 -7.36
CA GLY A 414 -6.38 -42.70 -8.55
C GLY A 414 -7.47 -42.03 -9.39
N LYS A 415 -7.92 -40.82 -9.04
CA LYS A 415 -8.91 -40.03 -9.78
C LYS A 415 -8.23 -39.07 -10.77
N LYS A 416 -8.98 -38.57 -11.76
CA LYS A 416 -8.51 -37.48 -12.65
C LYS A 416 -8.31 -36.20 -11.83
N TYR A 417 -7.36 -35.35 -12.21
CA TYR A 417 -7.03 -34.10 -11.50
C TYR A 417 -8.27 -33.26 -11.21
N LYS A 418 -9.16 -33.11 -12.21
CA LYS A 418 -10.45 -32.41 -12.09
C LYS A 418 -11.44 -32.95 -11.06
N GLN A 419 -11.25 -34.18 -10.57
CA GLN A 419 -12.15 -34.84 -9.62
C GLN A 419 -11.47 -35.12 -8.26
N CYS A 420 -10.18 -34.78 -8.10
CA CYS A 420 -9.46 -34.89 -6.81
C CYS A 420 -9.27 -33.51 -6.18
N CYS A 421 -8.71 -32.55 -6.93
CA CYS A 421 -8.13 -31.31 -6.39
C CYS A 421 -8.68 -30.05 -7.07
N LEU A 422 -9.83 -30.15 -7.73
CA LEU A 422 -10.48 -29.08 -8.50
C LEU A 422 -11.97 -28.98 -8.08
N HIS A 423 -12.24 -29.31 -6.81
CA HIS A 423 -13.54 -29.31 -6.16
C HIS A 423 -13.41 -28.74 -4.76
#